data_AF-A0A7C4WTP1-F1
#
_entry.id   AF-A0A7C4WTP1-F1
#
_cell.length_a   1.000
_cell.length_b   1.000
_cell.length_c   1.000
_cell.angle_alpha   90.00
_cell.angle_beta   90.00
_cell.angle_gamma   90.00
#
_symmetry.space_group_name_H-M   'P 1'
#
loop_
_entity.id
_entity.type
_entity.pdbx_description
1 polymer ?
#
loop_
_entity_poly.entity_id
_entity_poly.type
_entity_poly.pdbx_seq_one_letter_code
_entity_poly.pdbx_strand_id
1 'polypeptide(L)'
;MLDPIFRIVEETEIPIGQFLPTHVTRTESLLNQAIEFARRGGNIDFTVRGKDLSFPLTTAKALRMAAEAHVPFDRITLSSDSNGSMPVFDKEGRMVRLAVGDIRNLHLEVKDLVREGFPLEDVLGMVTSNPARRAGIFRTKGSLDEGKDADLLILSPDLKIETVVAKGQIMVEKGEIRIKGTVEE
;
A
#
# COMPACT_ATOMS: atom_id res chain seq x y z
N MET A 1 6.56 15.54 -8.16
CA MET A 1 7.66 15.51 -9.12
C MET A 1 8.79 14.73 -8.47
N LEU A 2 9.42 13.80 -9.19
CA LEU A 2 10.47 12.90 -8.67
C LEU A 2 11.88 13.33 -9.08
N ASP A 3 12.04 14.46 -9.78
CA ASP A 3 13.32 14.96 -10.29
C ASP A 3 14.45 14.95 -9.25
N PRO A 4 14.26 15.34 -7.96
CA PRO A 4 15.32 15.24 -6.97
C PRO A 4 15.81 13.81 -6.76
N ILE A 5 14.90 12.83 -6.80
CA ILE A 5 15.26 11.40 -6.65
C ILE A 5 16.03 10.92 -7.87
N PHE A 6 15.57 11.27 -9.09
CA PHE A 6 16.29 10.93 -10.31
C PHE A 6 17.72 11.47 -10.32
N ARG A 7 17.90 12.74 -9.92
CA ARG A 7 19.22 13.35 -9.79
C ARG A 7 20.10 12.63 -8.79
N ILE A 8 19.59 12.28 -7.61
CA ILE A 8 20.40 11.53 -6.62
C ILE A 8 20.84 10.18 -7.18
N VAL A 9 19.95 9.46 -7.87
CA VAL A 9 20.27 8.15 -8.48
C VAL A 9 21.30 8.26 -9.62
N GLU A 10 21.33 9.39 -10.33
CA GLU A 10 22.23 9.61 -11.48
C GLU A 10 23.56 10.24 -11.08
N GLU A 11 23.55 11.10 -10.07
CA GLU A 11 24.70 11.94 -9.68
C GLU A 11 25.45 11.38 -8.44
N THR A 12 24.97 10.27 -7.84
CA THR A 12 25.60 9.66 -6.65
C THR A 12 25.60 8.13 -6.71
N GLU A 13 26.31 7.49 -5.79
CA GLU A 13 26.39 6.02 -5.65
C GLU A 13 25.23 5.41 -4.83
N ILE A 14 24.26 6.21 -4.39
CA ILE A 14 23.13 5.71 -3.59
C ILE A 14 22.27 4.80 -4.46
N PRO A 15 22.09 3.51 -4.10
CA PRO A 15 21.32 2.59 -4.92
C PRO A 15 19.86 3.02 -5.05
N ILE A 16 19.31 2.95 -6.27
CA ILE A 16 17.91 3.30 -6.57
C ILE A 16 16.89 2.59 -5.66
N GLY A 17 17.21 1.37 -5.21
CA GLY A 17 16.37 0.59 -4.31
C GLY A 17 16.22 1.17 -2.89
N GLN A 18 17.02 2.17 -2.51
CA GLN A 18 16.92 2.86 -1.22
C GLN A 18 15.74 3.84 -1.14
N PHE A 19 15.16 4.22 -2.28
CA PHE A 19 14.04 5.16 -2.31
C PHE A 19 12.70 4.44 -2.47
N LEU A 20 11.70 4.96 -1.77
CA LEU A 20 10.30 4.54 -1.85
C LEU A 20 9.40 5.79 -1.90
N PRO A 21 9.27 6.46 -3.05
CA PRO A 21 8.29 7.52 -3.21
C PRO A 21 6.87 6.99 -3.00
N THR A 22 6.10 7.66 -2.13
CA THR A 22 4.68 7.40 -1.87
C THR A 22 3.79 8.51 -2.46
N HIS A 23 2.47 8.36 -2.35
CA HIS A 23 1.45 9.26 -2.92
C HIS A 23 1.64 9.51 -4.42
N VAL A 24 2.25 8.58 -5.14
CA VAL A 24 2.61 8.79 -6.56
C VAL A 24 1.41 8.75 -7.50
N THR A 25 0.24 8.33 -6.99
CA THR A 25 -1.05 8.27 -7.70
C THR A 25 -1.87 9.57 -7.64
N ARG A 26 -1.36 10.63 -6.99
CA ARG A 26 -2.07 11.92 -6.86
C ARG A 26 -2.29 12.67 -8.18
N THR A 27 -1.44 12.44 -9.18
CA THR A 27 -1.60 12.99 -10.55
C THR A 27 -1.03 12.02 -11.57
N GLU A 28 -1.53 12.07 -12.81
CA GLU A 28 -1.05 11.22 -13.90
C GLU A 28 0.41 11.50 -14.28
N SER A 29 0.80 12.77 -14.31
CA SER A 29 2.20 13.15 -14.54
C SER A 29 3.14 12.57 -13.48
N LEU A 30 2.74 12.57 -12.21
CA LEU A 30 3.57 11.98 -11.15
C LEU A 30 3.63 10.46 -11.26
N LEU A 31 2.51 9.81 -11.56
CA LEU A 31 2.48 8.37 -11.76
C LEU A 31 3.39 7.95 -12.91
N ASN A 32 3.39 8.68 -14.03
CA ASN A 32 4.27 8.38 -15.16
C ASN A 32 5.75 8.47 -14.77
N GLN A 33 6.14 9.47 -13.98
CA GLN A 33 7.50 9.55 -13.42
C GLN A 33 7.80 8.37 -12.47
N ALA A 34 6.83 7.97 -11.65
CA ALA A 34 6.99 6.84 -10.73
C ALA A 34 7.11 5.50 -11.45
N ILE A 35 6.36 5.31 -12.54
CA ILE A 35 6.48 4.15 -13.43
C ILE A 35 7.88 4.10 -14.04
N GLU A 36 8.39 5.22 -14.55
CA GLU A 36 9.75 5.29 -15.07
C GLU A 36 10.81 4.96 -13.99
N PHE A 37 10.63 5.53 -12.80
CA PHE A 37 11.48 5.22 -11.65
C PHE A 37 11.45 3.71 -11.31
N ALA A 38 10.28 3.10 -11.30
CA ALA A 38 10.11 1.67 -11.04
C ALA A 38 10.71 0.80 -12.15
N ARG A 39 10.61 1.19 -13.43
CA ARG A 39 11.25 0.47 -14.55
C ARG A 39 12.77 0.44 -14.42
N ARG A 40 13.36 1.53 -13.91
CA ARG A 40 14.82 1.67 -13.70
C ARG A 40 15.39 0.88 -12.51
N GLY A 41 14.57 0.21 -11.72
CA GLY A 41 15.04 -0.52 -10.51
C GLY A 41 14.42 -0.05 -9.21
N GLY A 42 13.69 1.07 -9.23
CA GLY A 42 13.09 1.68 -8.05
C GLY A 42 11.87 0.93 -7.54
N ASN A 43 11.47 1.26 -6.33
CA ASN A 43 10.22 0.78 -5.72
C ASN A 43 9.26 1.96 -5.56
N ILE A 44 7.97 1.73 -5.65
CA ILE A 44 6.95 2.78 -5.57
C ILE A 44 5.82 2.35 -4.64
N ASP A 45 5.23 3.32 -3.93
CA ASP A 45 4.14 3.07 -3.00
C ASP A 45 2.88 3.83 -3.43
N PHE A 46 1.76 3.10 -3.54
CA PHE A 46 0.46 3.67 -3.84
C PHE A 46 -0.34 3.80 -2.55
N THR A 47 -0.72 5.03 -2.24
CA THR A 47 -1.67 5.29 -1.16
C THR A 47 -3.06 4.92 -1.64
N VAL A 48 -3.68 3.97 -0.94
CA VAL A 48 -5.07 3.57 -1.20
C VAL A 48 -6.02 4.70 -0.82
N ARG A 49 -7.14 4.79 -1.53
CA ARG A 49 -8.10 5.86 -1.27
C ARG A 49 -9.10 5.46 -0.20
N GLY A 50 -9.49 6.44 0.60
CA GLY A 50 -10.79 6.42 1.26
C GLY A 50 -11.91 6.85 0.33
N LYS A 51 -13.14 6.44 0.63
CA LYS A 51 -14.36 6.82 -0.14
C LYS A 51 -14.55 8.34 -0.26
N ASP A 52 -14.02 9.11 0.69
CA ASP A 52 -14.20 10.56 0.78
C ASP A 52 -13.07 11.38 0.13
N LEU A 53 -12.14 10.72 -0.58
CA LEU A 53 -10.97 11.35 -1.19
C LEU A 53 -10.97 11.13 -2.71
N SER A 54 -11.12 12.23 -3.47
CA SER A 54 -11.08 12.20 -4.93
C SER A 54 -9.65 12.45 -5.44
N PHE A 55 -8.84 11.39 -5.57
CA PHE A 55 -7.66 11.47 -6.44
C PHE A 55 -8.06 11.14 -7.88
N PRO A 56 -7.41 11.75 -8.89
CA PRO A 56 -7.75 11.55 -10.29
C PRO A 56 -7.52 10.11 -10.79
N LEU A 57 -6.67 9.31 -10.14
CA LEU A 57 -6.28 7.99 -10.63
C LEU A 57 -6.60 6.85 -9.68
N THR A 58 -7.62 6.04 -9.99
CA THR A 58 -7.69 4.58 -9.72
C THR A 58 -6.45 3.89 -9.15
N THR A 59 -6.48 3.13 -8.04
CA THR A 59 -5.36 2.22 -7.71
C THR A 59 -5.29 1.16 -8.79
N ALA A 60 -6.43 0.59 -9.16
CA ALA A 60 -6.55 -0.29 -10.31
C ALA A 60 -6.08 0.38 -11.61
N LYS A 61 -6.50 1.63 -11.90
CA LYS A 61 -6.01 2.36 -13.08
C LYS A 61 -4.48 2.50 -13.04
N ALA A 62 -3.90 2.88 -11.89
CA ALA A 62 -2.46 3.02 -11.73
C ALA A 62 -1.71 1.70 -11.91
N LEU A 63 -2.25 0.60 -11.39
CA LEU A 63 -1.70 -0.74 -11.58
C LEU A 63 -1.77 -1.21 -13.03
N ARG A 64 -2.87 -0.93 -13.75
CA ARG A 64 -2.97 -1.23 -15.19
C ARG A 64 -1.92 -0.45 -15.98
N MET A 65 -1.76 0.85 -15.72
CA MET A 65 -0.71 1.67 -16.34
C MET A 65 0.70 1.14 -16.05
N ALA A 66 0.96 0.71 -14.80
CA ALA A 66 2.25 0.11 -14.42
C ALA A 66 2.48 -1.23 -15.14
N ALA A 67 1.45 -2.07 -15.25
CA ALA A 67 1.50 -3.35 -15.95
C ALA A 67 1.74 -3.18 -17.46
N GLU A 68 1.04 -2.22 -18.10
CA GLU A 68 1.24 -1.84 -19.51
C GLU A 68 2.69 -1.38 -19.77
N ALA A 69 3.30 -0.71 -18.79
CA ALA A 69 4.70 -0.30 -18.83
C ALA A 69 5.69 -1.40 -18.40
N HIS A 70 5.21 -2.63 -18.18
CA HIS A 70 5.97 -3.80 -17.73
C HIS A 70 6.73 -3.59 -16.41
N VAL A 71 6.17 -2.82 -15.48
CA VAL A 71 6.69 -2.72 -14.11
C VAL A 71 6.36 -4.01 -13.35
N PRO A 72 7.37 -4.72 -12.79
CA PRO A 72 7.12 -5.86 -11.92
C PRO A 72 6.31 -5.45 -10.68
N PHE A 73 5.25 -6.18 -10.35
CA PHE A 73 4.41 -5.89 -9.20
C PHE A 73 5.13 -6.07 -7.86
N ASP A 74 6.25 -6.79 -7.80
CA ASP A 74 7.12 -6.91 -6.62
C ASP A 74 7.85 -5.60 -6.23
N ARG A 75 7.77 -4.58 -7.10
CA ARG A 75 8.26 -3.21 -6.87
C ARG A 75 7.19 -2.25 -6.35
N ILE A 76 5.95 -2.70 -6.25
CA ILE A 76 4.82 -1.87 -5.86
C ILE A 76 4.36 -2.25 -4.46
N THR A 77 4.15 -1.27 -3.59
CA THR A 77 3.50 -1.44 -2.28
C THR A 77 2.21 -0.64 -2.22
N LEU A 78 1.27 -1.07 -1.36
CA LEU A 78 0.10 -0.29 -1.01
C LEU A 78 0.16 0.16 0.45
N SER A 79 -0.21 1.42 0.71
CA SER A 79 -0.27 2.00 2.05
C SER A 79 -1.62 2.67 2.33
N SER A 80 -2.05 2.69 3.61
CA SER A 80 -3.34 3.27 4.00
C SER A 80 -3.34 4.78 4.17
N ASP A 81 -2.18 5.35 4.55
CA ASP A 81 -2.06 6.71 5.10
C ASP A 81 -3.08 6.99 6.23
N SER A 82 -3.41 5.94 6.99
CA SER A 82 -4.41 6.00 8.06
C SER A 82 -3.96 6.88 9.22
N ASN A 83 -4.91 7.55 9.85
CA ASN A 83 -4.70 8.59 10.86
C ASN A 83 -3.94 9.83 10.35
N GLY A 84 -3.54 9.85 9.07
CA GLY A 84 -3.03 11.02 8.39
C GLY A 84 -4.11 12.07 8.19
N SER A 85 -3.71 13.34 8.30
CA SER A 85 -4.56 14.48 8.03
C SER A 85 -4.59 14.76 6.53
N MET A 86 -5.74 14.63 5.90
CA MET A 86 -5.90 14.80 4.45
C MET A 86 -6.70 16.08 4.15
N PRO A 87 -6.03 17.21 3.88
CA PRO A 87 -6.70 18.48 3.62
C PRO A 87 -7.42 18.44 2.27
N VAL A 88 -8.67 18.89 2.28
CA VAL A 88 -9.51 19.06 1.09
C VAL A 88 -9.53 20.54 0.76
N PHE A 89 -9.20 20.86 -0.47
CA PHE A 89 -9.15 22.23 -0.98
C PHE A 89 -10.28 22.47 -1.98
N ASP A 90 -10.80 23.70 -2.02
CA ASP A 90 -11.66 24.14 -3.12
C ASP A 90 -10.84 24.51 -4.37
N LYS A 91 -11.53 24.96 -5.43
CA LYS A 91 -10.90 25.33 -6.71
C LYS A 91 -9.97 26.54 -6.57
N GLU A 92 -10.18 27.36 -5.54
CA GLU A 92 -9.39 28.54 -5.22
C GLU A 92 -8.19 28.21 -4.31
N GLY A 93 -8.00 26.92 -3.95
CA GLY A 93 -6.89 26.45 -3.14
C GLY A 93 -7.07 26.71 -1.64
N ARG A 94 -8.27 27.06 -1.18
CA ARG A 94 -8.58 27.24 0.24
C ARG A 94 -8.96 25.91 0.86
N MET A 95 -8.43 25.62 2.05
CA MET A 95 -8.79 24.41 2.78
C MET A 95 -10.25 24.51 3.26
N VAL A 96 -11.09 23.57 2.84
CA VAL A 96 -12.53 23.54 3.19
C VAL A 96 -12.87 22.45 4.21
N ARG A 97 -12.03 21.39 4.30
CA ARG A 97 -12.25 20.28 5.22
C ARG A 97 -10.92 19.57 5.50
N LEU A 98 -10.79 19.00 6.69
CA LEU A 98 -9.76 18.02 6.99
C LEU A 98 -10.41 16.64 7.07
N ALA A 99 -10.02 15.73 6.17
CA ALA A 99 -10.38 14.32 6.26
C ALA A 99 -9.30 13.56 7.04
N VAL A 100 -9.63 12.38 7.55
CA VAL A 100 -8.68 11.49 8.22
C VAL A 100 -8.63 10.17 7.46
N GLY A 101 -7.42 9.70 7.16
CA GLY A 101 -7.23 8.39 6.53
C GLY A 101 -7.73 7.26 7.43
N ASP A 102 -8.36 6.25 6.84
CA ASP A 102 -8.94 5.11 7.57
C ASP A 102 -8.21 3.82 7.19
N ILE A 103 -7.74 3.08 8.21
CA ILE A 103 -7.01 1.83 8.04
C ILE A 103 -7.83 0.76 7.29
N ARG A 104 -9.17 0.81 7.38
CA ARG A 104 -10.07 -0.12 6.69
C ARG A 104 -9.93 -0.06 5.18
N ASN A 105 -9.53 1.10 4.63
CA ASN A 105 -9.42 1.28 3.19
C ASN A 105 -8.38 0.37 2.56
N LEU A 106 -7.30 0.01 3.27
CA LEU A 106 -6.28 -0.89 2.72
C LEU A 106 -6.85 -2.28 2.39
N HIS A 107 -7.62 -2.85 3.31
CA HIS A 107 -8.22 -4.16 3.08
C HIS A 107 -9.38 -4.10 2.09
N LEU A 108 -10.17 -3.01 2.09
CA LEU A 108 -11.21 -2.79 1.07
C LEU A 108 -10.60 -2.71 -0.34
N GLU A 109 -9.50 -1.97 -0.50
CA GLU A 109 -8.80 -1.86 -1.78
C GLU A 109 -8.27 -3.22 -2.25
N VAL A 110 -7.73 -4.05 -1.36
CA VAL A 110 -7.31 -5.43 -1.69
C VAL A 110 -8.49 -6.24 -2.26
N LYS A 111 -9.67 -6.17 -1.62
CA LYS A 111 -10.88 -6.86 -2.11
C LYS A 111 -11.30 -6.33 -3.48
N ASP A 112 -11.27 -5.02 -3.66
CA ASP A 112 -11.71 -4.37 -4.89
C ASP A 112 -10.76 -4.66 -6.06
N LEU A 113 -9.45 -4.67 -5.83
CA LEU A 113 -8.46 -5.08 -6.85
C LEU A 113 -8.68 -6.53 -7.30
N VAL A 114 -8.91 -7.46 -6.37
CA VAL A 114 -9.18 -8.86 -6.74
C VAL A 114 -10.49 -8.97 -7.54
N ARG A 115 -11.54 -8.23 -7.15
CA ARG A 115 -12.81 -8.15 -7.92
C ARG A 115 -12.63 -7.54 -9.31
N GLU A 116 -11.70 -6.61 -9.45
CA GLU A 116 -11.32 -5.98 -10.71
C GLU A 116 -10.42 -6.86 -11.61
N GLY A 117 -10.13 -8.08 -11.18
CA GLY A 117 -9.45 -9.12 -11.97
C GLY A 117 -7.94 -9.20 -11.76
N PHE A 118 -7.37 -8.51 -10.77
CA PHE A 118 -5.96 -8.69 -10.43
C PHE A 118 -5.73 -10.04 -9.72
N PRO A 119 -4.65 -10.77 -10.02
CA PRO A 119 -4.31 -12.01 -9.32
C PRO A 119 -4.16 -11.78 -7.82
N LEU A 120 -4.70 -12.69 -7.01
CA LEU A 120 -4.68 -12.56 -5.55
C LEU A 120 -3.25 -12.53 -5.00
N GLU A 121 -2.37 -13.36 -5.56
CA GLU A 121 -0.96 -13.46 -5.21
C GLU A 121 -0.20 -12.14 -5.38
N ASP A 122 -0.51 -11.40 -6.45
CA ASP A 122 0.10 -10.11 -6.75
C ASP A 122 -0.40 -9.05 -5.77
N VAL A 123 -1.72 -8.98 -5.57
CA VAL A 123 -2.34 -8.02 -4.64
C VAL A 123 -1.86 -8.26 -3.21
N LEU A 124 -1.78 -9.53 -2.77
CA LEU A 124 -1.24 -9.88 -1.46
C LEU A 124 0.23 -9.49 -1.36
N GLY A 125 1.03 -9.68 -2.42
CA GLY A 125 2.43 -9.27 -2.46
C GLY A 125 2.61 -7.79 -2.09
N MET A 126 1.77 -6.91 -2.65
CA MET A 126 1.83 -5.46 -2.42
C MET A 126 1.54 -5.03 -0.98
N VAL A 127 0.86 -5.86 -0.18
CA VAL A 127 0.52 -5.58 1.23
C VAL A 127 1.22 -6.51 2.24
N THR A 128 2.04 -7.46 1.77
CA THR A 128 2.74 -8.42 2.63
C THR A 128 4.24 -8.47 2.34
N SER A 129 4.65 -9.25 1.32
CA SER A 129 6.05 -9.54 1.06
C SER A 129 6.81 -8.33 0.52
N ASN A 130 6.20 -7.51 -0.33
CA ASN A 130 6.82 -6.30 -0.88
C ASN A 130 7.19 -5.30 0.22
N PRO A 131 6.25 -4.83 1.08
CA PRO A 131 6.60 -3.91 2.16
C PRO A 131 7.57 -4.54 3.17
N ALA A 132 7.47 -5.84 3.46
CA ALA A 132 8.42 -6.52 4.34
C ALA A 132 9.86 -6.54 3.76
N ARG A 133 10.00 -6.71 2.43
CA ARG A 133 11.31 -6.58 1.76
C ARG A 133 11.83 -5.15 1.80
N ARG A 134 10.96 -4.15 1.57
CA ARG A 134 11.36 -2.74 1.60
C ARG A 134 11.80 -2.28 2.99
N ALA A 135 11.12 -2.74 4.04
CA ALA A 135 11.47 -2.45 5.42
C ALA A 135 12.64 -3.30 5.96
N GLY A 136 13.20 -4.22 5.17
CA GLY A 136 14.32 -5.07 5.60
C GLY A 136 13.94 -6.16 6.62
N ILE A 137 12.63 -6.47 6.77
CA ILE A 137 12.10 -7.41 7.76
C ILE A 137 11.53 -8.69 7.14
N PHE A 138 11.75 -8.93 5.85
CA PHE A 138 11.23 -10.11 5.15
C PHE A 138 11.69 -11.45 5.78
N ARG A 139 12.81 -11.46 6.50
CA ARG A 139 13.26 -12.66 7.24
C ARG A 139 12.25 -13.11 8.31
N THR A 140 11.45 -12.21 8.85
CA THR A 140 10.53 -12.48 9.97
C THR A 140 9.06 -12.17 9.65
N LYS A 141 8.77 -11.47 8.54
CA LYS A 141 7.42 -10.99 8.17
C LYS A 141 7.14 -11.17 6.67
N GLY A 142 5.87 -11.05 6.30
CA GLY A 142 5.44 -10.85 4.91
C GLY A 142 5.27 -12.11 4.07
N SER A 143 5.44 -13.31 4.63
CA SER A 143 5.05 -14.58 4.01
C SER A 143 4.91 -15.69 5.05
N LEU A 144 4.32 -16.81 4.61
CA LEU A 144 4.05 -17.99 5.44
C LEU A 144 5.18 -19.00 5.27
N ASP A 145 6.23 -18.87 6.08
CA ASP A 145 7.38 -19.78 6.09
C ASP A 145 7.70 -20.19 7.54
N GLU A 146 8.22 -21.40 7.72
CA GLU A 146 8.71 -21.85 9.02
C GLU A 146 9.76 -20.88 9.59
N GLY A 147 9.63 -20.56 10.89
CA GLY A 147 10.53 -19.65 11.60
C GLY A 147 10.19 -18.16 11.49
N LYS A 148 9.16 -17.77 10.73
CA LYS A 148 8.63 -16.39 10.72
C LYS A 148 7.64 -16.15 11.86
N ASP A 149 7.39 -14.89 12.18
CA ASP A 149 6.37 -14.52 13.16
C ASP A 149 5.00 -14.97 12.63
N ALA A 150 4.19 -15.58 13.50
CA ALA A 150 2.83 -15.99 13.19
C ALA A 150 1.87 -14.79 13.14
N ASP A 151 2.08 -13.92 12.14
CA ASP A 151 1.20 -12.81 11.76
C ASP A 151 0.33 -13.26 10.58
N LEU A 152 -0.91 -13.65 10.87
CA LEU A 152 -1.78 -14.38 9.94
C LEU A 152 -3.18 -13.77 9.90
N LEU A 153 -3.81 -13.87 8.74
CA LEU A 153 -5.24 -13.61 8.57
C LEU A 153 -5.93 -14.89 8.11
N ILE A 154 -7.05 -15.23 8.74
CA ILE A 154 -7.99 -16.21 8.18
C ILE A 154 -9.09 -15.41 7.51
N LEU A 155 -9.24 -15.65 6.21
CA LEU A 155 -10.21 -14.97 5.36
C LEU A 155 -11.33 -15.93 4.95
N SER A 156 -12.54 -15.41 4.86
CA SER A 156 -13.64 -16.09 4.17
C SER A 156 -13.38 -16.17 2.65
N PRO A 157 -14.17 -16.95 1.89
CA PRO A 157 -14.07 -16.99 0.42
C PRO A 157 -14.27 -15.63 -0.27
N ASP A 158 -15.01 -14.70 0.34
CA ASP A 158 -15.18 -13.33 -0.15
C ASP A 158 -14.08 -12.36 0.33
N LEU A 159 -12.97 -12.89 0.86
CA LEU A 159 -11.84 -12.16 1.41
C LEU A 159 -12.21 -11.26 2.60
N LYS A 160 -13.22 -11.60 3.39
CA LYS A 160 -13.51 -10.89 4.66
C LYS A 160 -12.58 -11.44 5.75
N ILE A 161 -11.98 -10.56 6.54
CA ILE A 161 -11.19 -10.96 7.72
C ILE A 161 -12.12 -11.58 8.77
N GLU A 162 -11.86 -12.85 9.12
CA GLU A 162 -12.55 -13.55 10.19
C GLU A 162 -11.69 -13.67 11.44
N THR A 163 -10.40 -14.00 11.28
CA THR A 163 -9.46 -14.15 12.41
C THR A 163 -8.18 -13.40 12.11
N VAL A 164 -7.64 -12.74 13.13
CA VAL A 164 -6.35 -12.03 13.08
C VAL A 164 -5.45 -12.63 14.14
N VAL A 165 -4.27 -13.10 13.73
CA VAL A 165 -3.21 -13.58 14.62
C VAL A 165 -2.02 -12.64 14.47
N ALA A 166 -1.45 -12.18 15.59
CA ALA A 166 -0.24 -11.39 15.61
C ALA A 166 0.77 -12.05 16.55
N LYS A 167 1.95 -12.41 16.04
CA LYS A 167 3.01 -13.13 16.78
C LYS A 167 2.50 -14.37 17.51
N GLY A 168 1.56 -15.10 16.90
CA GLY A 168 0.96 -16.32 17.47
C GLY A 168 -0.18 -16.07 18.46
N GLN A 169 -0.53 -14.82 18.74
CA GLN A 169 -1.63 -14.45 19.63
C GLN A 169 -2.88 -14.11 18.82
N ILE A 170 -4.02 -14.71 19.15
CA ILE A 170 -5.31 -14.45 18.49
C ILE A 170 -5.84 -13.09 18.96
N MET A 171 -5.85 -12.12 18.07
CA MET A 171 -6.31 -10.75 18.31
C MET A 171 -7.81 -10.59 18.06
N VAL A 172 -8.30 -11.24 16.99
CA VAL A 172 -9.70 -11.30 16.58
C VAL A 172 -9.99 -12.75 16.20
N GLU A 173 -11.14 -13.29 16.60
CA GLU A 173 -11.55 -14.66 16.29
C GLU A 173 -13.01 -14.68 15.81
N LYS A 174 -13.24 -15.19 14.59
CA LYS A 174 -14.58 -15.25 13.98
C LYS A 174 -15.33 -13.90 14.00
N GLY A 175 -14.59 -12.80 13.82
CA GLY A 175 -15.12 -11.43 13.85
C GLY A 175 -15.29 -10.82 15.25
N GLU A 176 -15.02 -11.58 16.31
CA GLU A 176 -15.06 -11.09 17.69
C GLU A 176 -13.68 -10.61 18.14
N ILE A 177 -13.61 -9.38 18.68
CA ILE A 177 -12.38 -8.84 19.23
C ILE A 177 -12.03 -9.62 20.50
N ARG A 178 -10.83 -10.22 20.55
CA ARG A 178 -10.32 -10.95 21.71
C ARG A 178 -9.41 -10.09 22.58
N ILE A 179 -8.67 -9.18 21.96
CA ILE A 179 -7.73 -8.29 22.63
C ILE A 179 -7.98 -6.86 22.17
N LYS A 180 -8.11 -5.97 23.14
CA LYS A 180 -8.22 -4.52 22.94
C LYS A 180 -6.96 -3.82 23.48
N GLY A 181 -6.71 -2.63 22.98
CA GLY A 181 -5.76 -1.71 23.57
C GLY A 181 -6.14 -1.34 25.01
N THR A 182 -5.15 -0.96 25.81
CA THR A 182 -5.31 -0.66 27.24
C THR A 182 -6.41 0.35 27.57
N VAL A 183 -6.72 1.24 26.62
CA VAL A 183 -7.68 2.35 26.78
C VAL A 183 -8.73 2.38 25.66
N GLU A 184 -8.97 1.25 25.00
CA GLU A 184 -10.04 1.12 24.00
C GLU A 184 -11.34 0.66 24.65
N GLU A 185 -12.44 1.38 24.40
CA GLU A 185 -13.79 1.03 24.87
C GLU A 185 -14.46 -0.06 24.01
#